data_AF-A0A9D8UIY4-F1
#
_entry.id   AF-A0A9D8UIY4-F1
#
_cell.length_a   1.000
_cell.length_b   1.000
_cell.length_c   1.000
_cell.angle_alpha   90.00
_cell.angle_beta   90.00
_cell.angle_gamma   90.00
#
_symmetry.space_group_name_H-M   'P 1'
#
loop_
_entity.id
_entity.type
_entity.pdbx_description
1 polymer ?
#
loop_
_entity_poly.entity_id
_entity_poly.type
_entity_poly.pdbx_seq_one_letter_code
_entity_poly.pdbx_strand_id
1 'polypeptide(L)'
;MGVKKQLTEKDIDFIKELEDLLYDRKDEMPKGSYTTSMFKKGVDKIAQKVGEEAVETVIASKNKGKKETIAEAADLLFHLMLLLAEKEIPLHKVVKTLRKRHDKGNHKHIGE
;
A
#
# COMPACT_ATOMS: atom_id res chain seq x y z
N MET A 1 -26.52 -9.55 -8.19
CA MET A 1 -25.26 -10.07 -8.78
C MET A 1 -24.14 -9.98 -7.76
N GLY A 2 -23.60 -11.11 -7.31
CA GLY A 2 -22.47 -11.13 -6.38
C GLY A 2 -21.17 -10.72 -7.07
N VAL A 3 -20.35 -9.92 -6.41
CA VAL A 3 -18.98 -9.63 -6.85
C VAL A 3 -18.21 -10.96 -6.86
N LYS A 4 -17.63 -11.36 -7.99
CA LYS A 4 -16.67 -12.47 -8.02
C LYS A 4 -15.43 -12.05 -7.23
N LYS A 5 -15.30 -12.55 -6.00
CA LYS A 5 -14.15 -12.30 -5.13
C LYS A 5 -13.08 -13.35 -5.43
N GLN A 6 -12.18 -13.07 -6.37
CA GLN A 6 -11.07 -13.97 -6.66
C GLN A 6 -9.79 -13.16 -6.83
N LEU A 7 -9.01 -13.08 -5.75
CA LEU A 7 -7.59 -12.79 -5.85
C LEU A 7 -6.92 -14.06 -6.38
N THR A 8 -6.11 -13.94 -7.42
CA THR A 8 -5.38 -15.05 -8.03
C THR A 8 -3.94 -15.10 -7.51
N GLU A 9 -3.25 -16.20 -7.76
CA GLU A 9 -1.80 -16.29 -7.50
C GLU A 9 -1.04 -15.21 -8.25
N LYS A 10 -1.39 -14.93 -9.52
CA LYS A 10 -0.78 -13.87 -10.31
C LYS A 10 -0.95 -12.48 -9.69
N ASP A 11 -2.10 -12.19 -9.09
CA ASP A 11 -2.32 -10.91 -8.40
C ASP A 11 -1.42 -10.76 -7.17
N ILE A 12 -1.19 -11.87 -6.45
CA ILE A 12 -0.28 -11.91 -5.30
C ILE A 12 1.18 -11.78 -5.75
N ASP A 13 1.55 -12.48 -6.82
CA ASP A 13 2.89 -12.41 -7.42
C ASP A 13 3.22 -10.99 -7.87
N PHE A 14 2.26 -10.27 -8.46
CA PHE A 14 2.46 -8.87 -8.84
C PHE A 14 2.76 -7.97 -7.62
N ILE A 15 2.09 -8.18 -6.47
CA ILE A 15 2.39 -7.40 -5.25
C ILE A 15 3.80 -7.70 -4.75
N LYS A 16 4.27 -8.94 -4.88
CA LYS A 16 5.65 -9.31 -4.56
C LYS A 16 6.64 -8.64 -5.52
N GLU A 17 6.40 -8.71 -6.83
CA GLU A 17 7.22 -8.04 -7.84
C GLU A 17 7.29 -6.52 -7.60
N LEU A 18 6.17 -5.91 -7.19
CA LEU A 18 6.14 -4.50 -6.84
C LEU A 18 6.98 -4.20 -5.58
N GLU A 19 6.93 -5.06 -4.55
CA GLU A 19 7.80 -4.91 -3.37
C GLU A 19 9.27 -4.95 -3.79
N ASP A 20 9.69 -5.99 -4.52
CA ASP A 20 11.06 -6.17 -4.99
C ASP A 20 11.52 -4.96 -5.83
N LEU A 21 10.70 -4.51 -6.78
CA LEU A 21 10.97 -3.32 -7.60
C LEU A 21 11.17 -2.05 -6.76
N LEU A 22 10.43 -1.86 -5.67
CA LEU A 22 10.56 -0.68 -4.82
C LEU A 22 11.87 -0.68 -4.03
N TYR A 23 12.34 -1.85 -3.59
CA TYR A 23 13.65 -2.01 -2.98
C TYR A 23 14.76 -1.78 -4.02
N ASP A 24 14.69 -2.42 -5.19
CA ASP A 24 15.67 -2.22 -6.26
C ASP A 24 15.78 -0.74 -6.66
N ARG A 25 14.66 -0.04 -6.80
CA ARG A 25 14.67 1.39 -7.14
C ARG A 25 15.19 2.29 -6.02
N LYS A 26 15.11 1.88 -4.76
CA LYS A 26 15.71 2.59 -3.63
C LYS A 26 17.23 2.49 -3.69
N ASP A 27 17.74 1.32 -4.07
CA ASP A 27 19.17 1.06 -4.18
C ASP A 27 19.78 1.69 -5.45
N GLU A 28 19.14 1.52 -6.60
CA GLU A 28 19.65 1.97 -7.91
C GLU A 28 19.43 3.47 -8.17
N MET A 29 18.38 4.06 -7.59
CA MET A 29 17.99 5.45 -7.78
C MET A 29 17.93 5.92 -9.26
N PRO A 30 17.17 5.23 -10.13
CA PRO A 30 17.12 5.52 -11.57
C PRO A 30 16.67 6.97 -11.87
N LYS A 31 17.40 7.63 -12.78
CA LYS A 31 17.10 9.02 -13.17
C LYS A 31 15.69 9.12 -13.79
N GLY A 32 14.95 10.16 -13.39
CA GLY A 32 13.61 10.44 -13.92
C GLY A 32 12.48 9.58 -13.33
N SER A 33 12.78 8.61 -12.46
CA SER A 33 11.74 7.80 -11.81
C SER A 33 11.01 8.58 -10.72
N TYR A 34 9.69 8.40 -10.65
CA TYR A 34 8.85 8.91 -9.57
C TYR A 34 9.34 8.45 -8.19
N THR A 35 9.64 7.16 -8.04
CA THR A 35 10.08 6.57 -6.77
C THR A 35 11.40 7.19 -6.31
N THR A 36 12.34 7.45 -7.23
CA THR A 36 13.60 8.14 -6.94
C THR A 36 13.37 9.57 -6.46
N SER A 37 12.44 10.32 -7.07
CA SER A 37 12.04 11.63 -6.56
C SER A 37 11.48 11.54 -5.14
N MET A 38 10.67 10.52 -4.85
CA MET A 38 10.08 10.33 -3.52
C MET A 38 11.13 9.96 -2.48
N PHE A 39 11.99 8.98 -2.75
CA PHE A 39 13.10 8.60 -1.86
C PHE A 39 14.05 9.78 -1.61
N LYS A 40 14.37 10.59 -2.62
CA LYS A 40 15.18 11.81 -2.44
C LYS A 40 14.51 12.86 -1.54
N LYS A 41 13.18 12.93 -1.55
CA LYS A 41 12.41 13.83 -0.68
C LYS A 41 12.23 13.25 0.74
N GLY A 42 12.55 11.98 0.94
CA GLY A 42 12.57 11.31 2.23
C GLY A 42 11.19 10.97 2.81
N VAL A 43 11.23 10.38 4.00
CA VAL A 43 10.08 9.81 4.71
C VAL A 43 8.90 10.77 4.87
N ASP A 44 9.14 12.05 5.15
CA ASP A 44 8.07 13.02 5.40
C ASP A 44 7.19 13.21 4.17
N LYS A 45 7.80 13.29 2.98
CA LYS A 45 7.05 13.45 1.73
C LYS A 45 6.28 12.18 1.37
N ILE A 46 6.87 11.01 1.62
CA ILE A 46 6.22 9.72 1.38
C ILE A 46 5.02 9.55 2.31
N ALA A 47 5.19 9.84 3.61
CA ALA A 47 4.13 9.79 4.60
C ALA A 47 2.99 10.78 4.29
N GLN A 48 3.32 11.98 3.80
CA GLN A 48 2.32 12.93 3.32
C GLN A 48 1.44 12.32 2.23
N LYS A 49 2.04 11.66 1.23
CA LYS A 49 1.27 10.99 0.16
C LYS A 49 0.39 9.87 0.70
N VAL A 50 0.89 9.04 1.63
CA VAL A 50 0.04 8.01 2.29
C VAL A 50 -1.19 8.64 2.94
N GLY A 51 -1.04 9.77 3.65
CA GLY A 51 -2.17 10.48 4.25
C GLY A 51 -3.14 11.09 3.24
N GLU A 52 -2.62 11.66 2.16
CA GLU A 52 -3.38 12.23 1.04
C GLU A 52 -4.27 11.15 0.39
N GLU A 53 -3.68 10.03 -0.02
CA GLU A 53 -4.41 8.93 -0.67
C GLU A 53 -5.44 8.27 0.25
N ALA A 54 -5.17 8.23 1.56
CA ALA A 54 -6.12 7.72 2.54
C ALA A 54 -7.38 8.59 2.60
N VAL A 55 -7.22 9.91 2.61
CA VAL A 55 -8.34 10.86 2.59
C VAL A 55 -9.08 10.79 1.25
N GLU A 56 -8.35 10.72 0.14
CA GLU A 56 -8.93 10.62 -1.20
C GLU A 56 -9.72 9.31 -1.36
N THR A 57 -9.22 8.19 -0.86
CA THR A 57 -9.94 6.91 -0.83
C THR A 57 -11.26 7.02 -0.08
N VAL A 58 -11.27 7.66 1.10
CA VAL A 58 -12.50 7.89 1.88
C VAL A 58 -13.48 8.75 1.08
N ILE A 59 -13.02 9.85 0.48
CA ILE A 59 -13.86 10.75 -0.33
C ILE A 59 -14.42 10.01 -1.54
N ALA A 60 -13.58 9.26 -2.28
CA ALA A 60 -13.99 8.53 -3.47
C ALA A 60 -15.04 7.46 -3.16
N SER A 61 -14.86 6.74 -2.05
CA SER A 61 -15.81 5.71 -1.59
C SER A 61 -17.20 6.27 -1.28
N LYS A 62 -17.28 7.54 -0.86
CA LYS A 62 -18.54 8.21 -0.55
C LYS A 62 -19.16 8.92 -1.74
N ASN A 63 -18.34 9.56 -2.58
CA ASN A 63 -18.80 10.61 -3.49
C ASN A 63 -18.51 10.36 -4.97
N LYS A 64 -17.50 9.54 -5.31
CA LYS A 64 -17.02 9.42 -6.70
C LYS A 64 -17.38 8.07 -7.36
N GLY A 65 -17.57 7.02 -6.57
CA GLY A 65 -18.00 5.71 -7.05
C GLY A 65 -16.88 4.68 -7.11
N LYS A 66 -17.19 3.49 -7.65
CA LYS A 66 -16.32 2.31 -7.55
C LYS A 66 -14.99 2.46 -8.28
N LYS A 67 -15.00 3.05 -9.48
CA LYS A 67 -13.80 3.18 -10.31
C LYS A 67 -12.75 4.05 -9.61
N GLU A 68 -13.19 5.19 -9.10
CA GLU A 68 -12.36 6.15 -8.39
C GLU A 68 -11.92 5.56 -7.06
N THR A 69 -12.80 4.88 -6.33
CA THR A 69 -12.40 4.19 -5.09
C THR A 69 -11.29 3.16 -5.33
N ILE A 70 -11.34 2.41 -6.44
CA ILE A 70 -10.30 1.45 -6.80
C ILE A 70 -8.98 2.18 -7.12
N ALA A 71 -9.05 3.32 -7.82
CA ALA A 71 -7.88 4.12 -8.16
C ALA A 71 -7.18 4.67 -6.90
N GLU A 72 -7.91 5.39 -6.02
CA GLU A 72 -7.29 5.96 -4.81
C GLU A 72 -6.81 4.86 -3.85
N ALA A 73 -7.52 3.72 -3.78
CA ALA A 73 -7.07 2.58 -2.96
C ALA A 73 -5.80 1.92 -3.51
N ALA A 74 -5.62 1.91 -4.83
CA ALA A 74 -4.39 1.44 -5.45
C ALA A 74 -3.22 2.40 -5.16
N ASP A 75 -3.45 3.70 -5.26
CA ASP A 75 -2.45 4.73 -4.94
C ASP A 75 -2.07 4.68 -3.45
N LEU A 76 -3.05 4.50 -2.55
CA LEU A 76 -2.81 4.28 -1.12
C LEU A 76 -1.93 3.05 -0.87
N LEU A 77 -2.24 1.91 -1.50
CA LEU A 77 -1.46 0.69 -1.32
C LEU A 77 -0.03 0.86 -1.86
N PHE A 78 0.12 1.47 -3.03
CA PHE A 78 1.43 1.76 -3.61
C PHE A 78 2.26 2.66 -2.69
N HIS A 79 1.67 3.75 -2.20
CA HIS A 79 2.36 4.68 -1.31
C HIS A 79 2.68 4.08 0.06
N LEU A 80 1.84 3.19 0.57
CA LEU A 80 2.13 2.43 1.78
C LEU A 80 3.33 1.50 1.55
N MET A 81 3.38 0.76 0.42
CA MET A 81 4.52 -0.10 0.09
C MET A 81 5.81 0.72 -0.10
N LEU A 82 5.73 1.90 -0.73
CA LEU A 82 6.86 2.82 -0.87
C LEU A 82 7.39 3.30 0.49
N LEU A 83 6.48 3.63 1.42
CA LEU A 83 6.83 4.00 2.79
C LEU A 83 7.52 2.85 3.52
N LEU A 84 7.00 1.63 3.37
CA LEU A 84 7.57 0.43 3.98
C LEU A 84 8.99 0.16 3.44
N ALA A 85 9.22 0.30 2.14
CA ALA A 85 10.55 0.19 1.53
C ALA A 85 11.52 1.27 2.04
N GLU A 86 11.07 2.53 2.14
CA GLU A 86 11.88 3.62 2.73
C GLU A 86 12.31 3.29 4.16
N LYS A 87 11.41 2.66 4.93
CA LYS A 87 11.65 2.26 6.33
C LYS A 87 12.32 0.89 6.48
N GLU A 88 12.63 0.20 5.38
CA GLU A 88 13.22 -1.16 5.38
C GLU A 88 12.36 -2.20 6.12
N ILE A 89 11.04 -2.05 6.00
CA ILE A 89 10.06 -2.94 6.60
C ILE A 89 9.47 -3.81 5.48
N PRO A 90 9.76 -5.12 5.42
CA PRO A 90 9.18 -5.96 4.39
C PRO A 90 7.69 -6.20 4.65
N LEU A 91 6.87 -6.19 3.59
CA LEU A 91 5.42 -6.34 3.61
C LEU A 91 4.98 -7.63 4.31
N HIS A 92 5.80 -8.69 4.23
CA HIS A 92 5.54 -9.94 4.95
C HIS A 92 5.39 -9.74 6.47
N LYS A 93 6.04 -8.74 7.08
CA LYS A 93 5.90 -8.42 8.51
C LYS A 93 4.54 -7.80 8.81
N VAL A 94 4.03 -6.96 7.91
CA VAL A 94 2.67 -6.41 7.98
C VAL A 94 1.65 -7.54 7.84
N VAL A 95 1.79 -8.40 6.83
CA VAL A 95 0.92 -9.57 6.63
C VAL A 95 0.96 -10.51 7.83
N LYS A 96 2.14 -10.81 8.41
CA LYS A 96 2.24 -11.60 9.66
C LYS A 96 1.50 -10.95 10.81
N THR A 97 1.55 -9.61 10.93
CA THR A 97 0.81 -8.88 11.96
C THR A 97 -0.70 -8.99 11.74
N LEU A 98 -1.18 -8.87 10.50
CA LEU A 98 -2.59 -9.07 10.16
C LEU A 98 -3.06 -10.50 10.47
N ARG A 99 -2.28 -11.53 10.08
CA ARG A 99 -2.58 -12.93 10.42
C ARG A 99 -2.69 -13.13 11.93
N LYS A 100 -1.71 -12.65 12.70
CA LYS A 100 -1.75 -12.72 14.17
C LYS A 100 -2.97 -12.04 14.79
N ARG A 101 -3.44 -10.91 14.23
CA ARG A 101 -4.66 -10.22 14.70
C ARG A 101 -5.92 -11.05 14.42
N HIS A 102 -5.95 -11.78 13.31
CA HIS A 102 -7.06 -12.65 12.94
C HIS A 102 -7.08 -13.97 13.73
N ASP A 103 -5.93 -14.62 13.88
CA ASP A 103 -5.79 -15.92 14.56
C ASP A 103 -6.15 -15.86 16.06
N LYS A 104 -6.00 -14.68 16.69
CA LYS A 104 -6.24 -14.52 18.13
C LYS A 104 -7.69 -14.35 18.54
N GLY A 105 -8.67 -14.32 17.62
CA GLY A 105 -10.10 -14.38 17.95
C GLY A 105 -10.65 -13.35 18.95
N ASN A 106 -9.84 -12.37 19.38
CA ASN A 106 -10.27 -11.31 20.27
C ASN A 106 -10.62 -10.11 19.39
N HIS A 107 -11.88 -10.04 19.01
CA HIS A 107 -12.58 -8.79 18.69
C HIS A 107 -12.65 -7.87 19.93
N LYS A 108 -11.52 -7.62 20.60
CA LYS A 108 -11.36 -6.54 21.56
C LYS A 108 -10.48 -5.48 20.91
N HIS A 109 -11.17 -4.47 20.40
CA HIS A 109 -10.70 -3.14 20.01
C HIS A 109 -9.65 -3.10 18.88
N ILE A 110 -10.15 -3.16 17.65
CA ILE A 110 -9.60 -2.28 16.60
C ILE A 110 -10.36 -0.96 16.76
N GLY A 111 -9.84 -0.07 17.60
CA GLY A 111 -10.42 1.24 17.90
C GLY A 111 -10.59 1.49 19.39
N GLU A 112 -9.48 1.70 20.09
CA GLU A 112 -9.27 2.87 20.95
C GLU A 112 -8.00 3.56 20.45
#